data_AF-A0A1H8GYP4-F1
#
_entry.id   AF-A0A1H8GYP4-F1
#
_cell.length_a   1.000
_cell.length_b   1.000
_cell.length_c   1.000
_cell.angle_alpha   90.00
_cell.angle_beta   90.00
_cell.angle_gamma   90.00
#
_symmetry.space_group_name_H-M   'P 1'
#
loop_
_entity.id
_entity.type
_entity.pdbx_description
1 polymer ?
#
loop_
_entity_poly.entity_id
_entity_poly.type
_entity_poly.pdbx_seq_one_letter_code
_entity_poly.pdbx_strand_id
1 'polypeptide(L)' 'MTLRERTLILIQDKGIKKTFIANKLNISNSLFSMFIHNKQPLQKPQIAKLEALIESYNN' A
#
# COMPACT_ATOMS: atom_id res chain seq x y z
N MET A 1 -14.02 -3.31 4.11
CA MET A 1 -12.96 -2.34 3.75
C MET A 1 -11.94 -3.04 2.88
N THR A 2 -11.59 -2.45 1.74
CA THR A 2 -10.64 -2.99 0.75
C THR A 2 -9.19 -2.70 1.13
N LEU A 3 -8.24 -3.46 0.57
CA LEU A 3 -6.80 -3.24 0.76
C LEU A 3 -6.39 -1.81 0.38
N ARG A 4 -6.96 -1.28 -0.69
CA ARG A 4 -6.74 0.09 -1.16
C ARG A 4 -7.18 1.12 -0.12
N GLU A 5 -8.38 0.98 0.43
CA GLU A 5 -8.89 1.90 1.45
C GLU A 5 -8.01 1.85 2.70
N ARG A 6 -7.62 0.66 3.17
CA ARG A 6 -6.70 0.50 4.30
C ARG A 6 -5.35 1.18 4.04
N THR A 7 -4.85 1.07 2.81
CA THR A 7 -3.62 1.75 2.40
C THR A 7 -3.78 3.27 2.36
N LEU A 8 -4.93 3.78 1.93
CA LEU A 8 -5.22 5.22 1.95
C LEU A 8 -5.28 5.76 3.39
N ILE A 9 -5.85 5.01 4.33
CA ILE A 9 -5.80 5.38 5.76
C ILE A 9 -4.36 5.47 6.25
N LEU A 10 -3.48 4.50 5.94
CA LEU A 10 -2.06 4.62 6.31
C LEU A 10 -1.41 5.91 5.79
N ILE A 11 -1.76 6.32 4.57
CA ILE A 11 -1.16 7.50 3.95
C ILE A 11 -1.73 8.78 4.57
N GLN A 12 -3.05 8.86 4.75
CA GLN A 12 -3.74 10.07 5.20
C GLN A 12 -3.71 10.23 6.73
N ASP A 13 -3.98 9.16 7.45
CA ASP A 13 -4.20 9.16 8.90
C ASP A 13 -2.89 8.98 9.67
N LYS A 14 -2.04 8.05 9.21
CA LYS A 14 -0.72 7.78 9.81
C LYS A 14 0.43 8.59 9.18
N GLY A 15 0.14 9.39 8.15
CA GLY A 15 1.13 10.23 7.46
C GLY A 15 2.23 9.44 6.72
N ILE A 16 2.01 8.17 6.41
CA ILE A 16 3.03 7.34 5.76
C ILE A 16 3.20 7.76 4.30
N LYS A 17 4.45 8.05 3.90
CA LYS A 17 4.78 8.44 2.52
C LYS A 17 4.50 7.28 1.56
N LYS A 18 3.82 7.58 0.45
CA LYS A 18 3.58 6.63 -0.65
C LYS A 18 4.86 5.94 -1.13
N THR A 19 5.97 6.70 -1.19
CA THR A 19 7.28 6.20 -1.60
C THR A 19 7.87 5.18 -0.64
N PHE A 20 7.61 5.33 0.67
CA PHE A 20 8.02 4.37 1.68
C PHE A 20 7.28 3.04 1.50
N ILE A 21 5.97 3.10 1.27
CA ILE A 21 5.14 1.91 1.06
C ILE A 21 5.58 1.18 -0.22
N ALA A 22 5.80 1.91 -1.32
CA ALA A 22 6.29 1.33 -2.58
C ALA A 22 7.64 0.62 -2.40
N ASN A 23 8.59 1.24 -1.68
CA ASN A 23 9.87 0.63 -1.34
C ASN A 23 9.71 -0.63 -0.48
N LYS A 24 8.84 -0.63 0.53
CA LYS A 24 8.55 -1.81 1.36
C LYS A 24 7.95 -2.97 0.55
N LEU A 25 7.15 -2.66 -0.46
CA LEU A 25 6.57 -3.64 -1.38
C LEU A 25 7.56 -4.12 -2.46
N ASN A 26 8.72 -3.47 -2.57
CA ASN A 26 9.71 -3.66 -3.63
C ASN A 26 9.09 -3.45 -5.03
N ILE A 27 8.35 -2.35 -5.18
CA ILE A 27 7.75 -1.93 -6.45
C ILE A 27 8.08 -0.46 -6.74
N SER A 28 7.93 -0.04 -7.99
CA SER A 28 8.12 1.36 -8.35
C SER A 28 7.00 2.24 -7.82
N ASN A 29 7.31 3.52 -7.56
CA ASN A 29 6.33 4.53 -7.17
C ASN A 29 5.18 4.67 -8.19
N SER A 30 5.50 4.48 -9.48
CA SER A 30 4.50 4.50 -10.56
C SER A 30 3.51 3.36 -10.41
N LEU A 31 3.99 2.13 -10.19
CA LEU A 31 3.15 0.94 -10.02
C LEU A 31 2.27 1.05 -8.77
N PHE A 32 2.83 1.54 -7.66
CA PHE A 32 2.06 1.82 -6.45
C PHE A 32 1.00 2.91 -6.69
N SER A 33 1.33 3.97 -7.44
CA SER A 33 0.37 5.00 -7.83
C SER A 33 -0.78 4.41 -8.65
N MET A 34 -0.48 3.56 -9.63
CA MET A 34 -1.51 2.87 -10.42
C MET A 34 -2.43 2.02 -9.55
N PHE A 35 -1.91 1.35 -8.52
CA PHE A 35 -2.71 0.63 -7.53
C PHE A 35 -3.63 1.57 -6.73
N ILE A 36 -3.11 2.67 -6.19
CA ILE A 36 -3.92 3.64 -5.43
C ILE A 36 -4.99 4.31 -6.29
N HIS A 37 -4.72 4.51 -7.58
CA HIS A 37 -5.67 5.04 -8.56
C HIS A 37 -6.57 3.97 -9.21
N ASN A 38 -6.53 2.73 -8.72
CA ASN A 38 -7.36 1.61 -9.19
C ASN A 38 -7.17 1.28 -10.68
N LYS A 39 -6.01 1.63 -11.25
CA LYS A 39 -5.64 1.36 -12.65
C LYS A 39 -4.97 0.00 -12.83
N GLN A 40 -4.26 -0.48 -11.81
CA GLN A 40 -3.56 -1.76 -11.85
C GLN A 40 -3.56 -2.44 -10.48
N PRO A 41 -4.01 -3.70 -10.37
CA PRO A 41 -3.93 -4.44 -9.11
C PRO A 41 -2.48 -4.83 -8.78
N LEU A 42 -2.20 -4.96 -7.48
CA LEU A 42 -0.95 -5.55 -7.01
C LEU A 42 -0.96 -7.06 -7.23
N GLN A 43 0.22 -7.66 -7.37
CA GLN A 43 0.40 -9.09 -7.44
C GLN A 43 0.26 -9.72 -6.05
N LYS A 44 -0.13 -11.00 -5.98
CA LYS A 44 -0.24 -11.78 -4.73
C LYS A 44 0.90 -11.56 -3.70
N PRO A 45 2.19 -11.61 -4.07
CA PRO A 45 3.27 -11.38 -3.08
C PRO A 45 3.30 -9.94 -2.54
N GLN A 46 2.91 -8.95 -3.33
CA GLN A 46 2.85 -7.55 -2.91
C GLN A 46 1.63 -7.31 -2.02
N ILE A 47 0.50 -7.97 -2.33
CA ILE A 47 -0.70 -7.92 -1.47
C ILE A 47 -0.35 -8.42 -0.07
N ALA A 48 0.25 -9.60 0.06
CA ALA A 48 0.61 -10.15 1.37
C ALA A 48 1.56 -9.24 2.16
N LYS A 49 2.54 -8.62 1.49
CA LYS A 49 3.43 -7.63 2.11
C LYS A 49 2.69 -6.37 2.56
N LEU A 50 1.73 -5.90 1.76
CA LEU A 50 0.93 -4.71 2.07
C LEU A 50 0.02 -4.98 3.26
N GLU A 51 -0.60 -6.16 3.32
CA GLU A 51 -1.42 -6.59 4.45
C GLU A 51 -0.61 -6.66 5.74
N ALA A 52 0.55 -7.32 5.71
CA ALA A 52 1.45 -7.39 6.86
C ALA A 52 1.92 -5.99 7.31
N LEU A 53 2.19 -5.08 6.36
CA LEU A 53 2.52 -3.70 6.69
C LEU A 53 1.36 -3.00 7.40
N ILE A 54 0.14 -3.12 6.86
CA ILE A 54 -1.07 -2.51 7.47
C ILE A 54 -1.30 -3.06 8.88
N GLU A 55 -1.19 -4.37 9.08
CA GLU A 55 -1.35 -4.99 10.39
C GLU A 55 -0.33 -4.46 11.41
N SER A 56 0.90 -4.20 11.00
CA SER A 56 1.94 -3.62 11.86
C SER A 56 1.64 -2.21 12.37
N TYR A 57 0.71 -1.46 11.75
CA TYR A 57 0.36 -0.09 12.14
C TYR A 57 -1.03 0.05 12.78
N ASN A 58 -1.80 -1.05 12.77
CA ASN A 58 -3.12 -1.14 13.41
C ASN A 58 -3.05 -1.77 14.82
N ASN A 59 -1.87 -2.16 15.27
CA ASN A 59 -1.60 -2.73 16.59
C ASN A 59 -0.89 -1.72 17.50
#